data_AF-A0A4Y7SSR2-F1
#
_entry.id   AF-A0A4Y7SSR2-F1
#
_cell.length_a   1.000
_cell.length_b   1.000
_cell.length_c   1.000
_cell.angle_alpha   90.00
_cell.angle_beta   90.00
_cell.angle_gamma   90.00
#
_symmetry.space_group_name_H-M   'P 1'
#
loop_
_entity.id
_entity.type
_entity.pdbx_description
1 polymer ?
#
loop_
_entity_poly.entity_id
_entity_poly.type
_entity_poly.pdbx_seq_one_letter_code
_entity_poly.pdbx_strand_id
1 'polypeptide(L)'
;MAAKPHFESVKSFAEVPITDVGVDSGAFLEASDGLVQMFDLFGSGVFGFVQMDLRSNINGVRSRYEGQPDSSGTLEELRPPEGAASSTSTSQKYATACLVRLRLPVKPLQNMQSDHSSELHVLRHHHSFIIRSVVSVAIRAVPRRTDFYHRLSQGAPSDKFDEELGKWLSGLDVIVKRISEFLSSGGYGRV
;
A
#
# COMPACT_ATOMS: atom_id res chain seq x y z
N MET A 1 -8.78 13.80 -26.29
CA MET A 1 -7.84 12.69 -25.98
C MET A 1 -8.47 11.88 -24.87
N ALA A 2 -8.50 10.54 -24.97
CA ALA A 2 -8.93 9.72 -23.83
C ALA A 2 -8.00 10.00 -22.65
N ALA A 3 -8.54 10.12 -21.43
CA ALA A 3 -7.73 10.24 -20.24
C ALA A 3 -6.84 9.00 -20.11
N LYS A 4 -5.58 9.20 -19.70
CA LYS A 4 -4.69 8.06 -19.43
C LYS A 4 -5.26 7.23 -18.27
N PRO A 5 -5.13 5.88 -18.31
CA PRO A 5 -5.46 5.04 -17.18
C PRO A 5 -4.70 5.46 -15.92
N HIS A 6 -5.27 5.18 -14.76
CA HIS A 6 -4.80 5.62 -13.45
C HIS A 6 -3.34 5.24 -13.22
N PHE A 7 -2.98 3.99 -13.51
CA PHE A 7 -1.60 3.47 -13.39
C PHE A 7 -0.60 4.12 -14.33
N GLU A 8 -1.06 4.73 -15.43
CA GLU A 8 -0.21 5.50 -16.33
C GLU A 8 -0.15 6.99 -15.96
N SER A 9 -0.93 7.42 -14.95
CA SER A 9 -1.06 8.81 -14.52
C SER A 9 -0.45 9.08 -13.14
N VAL A 10 -0.23 8.04 -12.33
CA VAL A 10 0.39 8.12 -11.01
C VAL A 10 1.76 7.45 -11.02
N LYS A 11 2.65 7.87 -10.11
CA LYS A 11 3.96 7.24 -9.95
C LYS A 11 3.80 5.75 -9.64
N SER A 12 4.51 4.92 -10.39
CA SER A 12 4.52 3.48 -10.15
C SER A 12 5.46 3.12 -9.01
N PHE A 13 5.12 2.11 -8.22
CA PHE A 13 6.08 1.55 -7.26
C PHE A 13 7.32 0.94 -7.93
N ALA A 14 7.24 0.58 -9.21
CA ALA A 14 8.38 0.14 -10.00
C ALA A 14 9.39 1.27 -10.28
N GLU A 15 8.98 2.53 -10.16
CA GLU A 15 9.81 3.71 -10.41
C GLU A 15 10.37 4.33 -9.12
N VAL A 16 10.03 3.77 -7.96
CA VAL A 16 10.56 4.23 -6.67
C VAL A 16 12.03 3.82 -6.58
N PRO A 17 12.97 4.78 -6.42
CA PRO A 17 14.38 4.45 -6.30
C PRO A 17 14.66 3.59 -5.07
N ILE A 18 15.34 2.47 -5.30
CA ILE A 18 15.88 1.61 -4.25
C ILE A 18 17.39 1.59 -4.43
N THR A 19 18.10 2.02 -3.40
CA THR A 19 19.56 2.09 -3.38
C THR A 19 20.10 1.23 -2.25
N ASP A 20 21.42 1.14 -2.13
CA ASP A 20 22.06 0.47 -0.99
C ASP A 20 21.67 1.11 0.34
N VAL A 21 21.48 2.44 0.36
CA VAL A 21 21.12 3.20 1.57
C VAL A 21 19.66 3.03 1.97
N GLY A 22 18.77 2.72 1.03
CA GLY A 22 17.35 2.50 1.32
C GLY A 22 16.40 2.79 0.18
N VAL A 23 15.10 2.72 0.50
CA VAL A 23 13.98 3.07 -0.40
C VAL A 23 13.68 4.55 -0.25
N ASP A 24 13.66 5.31 -1.34
CA ASP A 24 13.38 6.75 -1.32
C ASP A 24 11.98 7.05 -0.72
N SER A 25 11.95 7.79 0.39
CA SER A 25 10.72 8.09 1.13
C SER A 25 9.75 8.93 0.33
N GLY A 26 10.24 9.93 -0.41
CA GLY A 26 9.39 10.87 -1.15
C GLY A 26 8.67 10.19 -2.31
N ALA A 27 9.41 9.46 -3.14
CA ALA A 27 8.88 8.68 -4.24
C ALA A 27 7.92 7.58 -3.75
N PHE A 28 8.22 6.93 -2.62
CA PHE A 28 7.32 5.96 -2.01
C PHE A 28 5.99 6.60 -1.56
N LEU A 29 6.04 7.77 -0.92
CA LEU A 29 4.84 8.49 -0.48
C LEU A 29 3.96 8.91 -1.67
N GLU A 30 4.57 9.38 -2.76
CA GLU A 30 3.88 9.75 -3.99
C GLU A 30 3.21 8.52 -4.65
N ALA A 31 3.93 7.40 -4.79
CA ALA A 31 3.36 6.16 -5.30
C ALA A 31 2.21 5.64 -4.41
N SER A 32 2.34 5.82 -3.09
CA SER A 32 1.32 5.45 -2.11
C SER A 32 0.05 6.29 -2.21
N ASP A 33 0.15 7.59 -2.52
CA ASP A 33 -1.02 8.41 -2.83
C ASP A 33 -1.75 7.90 -4.08
N GLY A 34 -1.00 7.50 -5.10
CA GLY A 34 -1.55 6.84 -6.30
C GLY A 34 -2.33 5.57 -5.97
N LEU A 35 -1.79 4.72 -5.09
CA LEU A 35 -2.49 3.51 -4.61
C LEU A 35 -3.81 3.86 -3.91
N VAL A 36 -3.81 4.86 -3.03
CA VAL A 36 -5.02 5.27 -2.31
C VAL A 36 -6.09 5.81 -3.26
N GLN A 37 -5.68 6.62 -4.24
CA GLN A 37 -6.58 7.19 -5.25
C GLN A 37 -7.18 6.13 -6.17
N MET A 38 -6.48 5.02 -6.44
CA MET A 38 -7.00 3.89 -7.23
C MET A 38 -8.34 3.39 -6.69
N PHE A 39 -8.53 3.42 -5.36
CA PHE A 39 -9.76 2.95 -4.74
C PHE A 39 -10.99 3.84 -5.06
N ASP A 40 -10.78 5.08 -5.50
CA ASP A 40 -11.87 5.98 -5.92
C ASP A 40 -12.59 5.46 -7.18
N LEU A 41 -11.92 4.63 -8.00
CA LEU A 41 -12.49 3.95 -9.18
C LEU A 41 -13.64 2.99 -8.82
N PHE A 42 -13.66 2.51 -7.58
CA PHE A 42 -14.63 1.55 -7.07
C PHE A 42 -15.71 2.20 -6.18
N GLY A 43 -15.56 3.51 -5.89
CA GLY A 43 -16.46 4.25 -5.02
C GLY A 43 -16.17 4.07 -3.53
N SER A 44 -16.42 5.14 -2.77
CA SER A 44 -16.11 5.24 -1.32
C SER A 44 -16.89 4.26 -0.44
N GLY A 45 -18.01 3.72 -0.91
CA GLY A 45 -18.85 2.79 -0.15
C GLY A 45 -18.22 1.41 0.07
N VAL A 46 -17.45 0.91 -0.90
CA VAL A 46 -16.89 -0.47 -0.85
C VAL A 46 -15.52 -0.50 -0.19
N PHE A 47 -14.66 0.44 -0.55
CA PHE A 47 -13.24 0.47 -0.13
C PHE A 47 -12.91 1.62 0.83
N GLY A 48 -13.88 2.41 1.29
CA GLY A 48 -13.62 3.55 2.17
C GLY A 48 -12.86 3.18 3.44
N PHE A 49 -13.10 1.99 4.01
CA PHE A 49 -12.35 1.53 5.18
C PHE A 49 -10.88 1.19 4.84
N VAL A 50 -10.63 0.61 3.65
CA VAL A 50 -9.28 0.29 3.16
C VAL A 50 -8.53 1.59 2.89
N GLN A 51 -9.16 2.55 2.21
CA GLN A 51 -8.58 3.88 1.99
C GLN A 51 -8.25 4.58 3.31
N MET A 52 -9.13 4.52 4.31
CA MET A 52 -8.90 5.14 5.61
C MET A 52 -7.71 4.51 6.34
N ASP A 53 -7.61 3.18 6.35
CA ASP A 53 -6.48 2.47 6.94
C ASP A 53 -5.17 2.83 6.23
N LEU A 54 -5.15 2.77 4.88
CA LEU A 54 -3.99 3.14 4.07
C LEU A 54 -3.57 4.59 4.30
N ARG A 55 -4.51 5.55 4.27
CA ARG A 55 -4.22 6.97 4.53
C ARG A 55 -3.67 7.19 5.93
N SER A 56 -4.28 6.58 6.94
CA SER A 56 -3.77 6.66 8.31
C SER A 56 -2.35 6.10 8.41
N ASN A 57 -2.06 5.05 7.65
CA ASN A 57 -0.76 4.43 7.67
C ASN A 57 0.30 5.31 6.96
N ILE A 58 0.01 5.77 5.75
CA ILE A 58 0.87 6.66 4.97
C ILE A 58 1.13 7.98 5.71
N ASN A 59 0.14 8.52 6.41
CA ASN A 59 0.30 9.75 7.19
C ASN A 59 1.36 9.64 8.29
N GLY A 60 1.53 8.46 8.91
CA GLY A 60 2.59 8.26 9.90
C GLY A 60 3.99 8.41 9.30
N VAL A 61 4.20 7.83 8.11
CA VAL A 61 5.43 7.96 7.31
C VAL A 61 5.63 9.40 6.87
N ARG A 62 4.58 10.05 6.34
CA ARG A 62 4.60 11.44 5.85
C ARG A 62 4.94 12.43 6.95
N SER A 63 4.29 12.35 8.12
CA SER A 63 4.57 13.26 9.23
C SER A 63 6.01 13.16 9.73
N ARG A 64 6.63 11.98 9.65
CA ARG A 64 8.05 11.81 9.99
C ARG A 64 8.93 12.47 8.92
N TYR A 65 8.66 12.18 7.65
CA TYR A 65 9.39 12.74 6.52
C TYR A 65 9.39 14.27 6.51
N GLU A 66 8.22 14.89 6.68
CA GLU A 66 8.06 16.34 6.69
C GLU A 66 8.64 16.99 7.95
N GLY A 67 8.59 16.29 9.10
CA GLY A 67 9.10 16.80 10.37
C GLY A 67 10.62 16.73 10.50
N GLN A 68 11.28 15.82 9.79
CA GLN A 68 12.73 15.58 9.86
C GLN A 68 13.31 15.19 8.47
N PRO A 69 13.21 16.05 7.45
CA PRO A 69 13.57 15.69 6.07
C PRO A 69 15.05 15.26 5.93
N ASP A 70 15.96 15.90 6.67
CA ASP A 70 17.41 15.61 6.62
C ASP A 70 17.78 14.21 7.15
N SER A 71 16.89 13.54 7.88
CA SER A 71 17.09 12.19 8.43
C SER A 71 15.95 11.23 8.11
N SER A 72 15.25 11.49 7.00
CA SER A 72 14.11 10.70 6.55
C SER A 72 14.15 10.45 5.04
N GLY A 73 15.32 10.58 4.41
CA GLY A 73 15.48 10.43 2.96
C GLY A 73 15.10 9.03 2.49
N THR A 74 15.31 8.02 3.33
CA THR A 74 14.87 6.64 3.06
C THR A 74 13.89 6.10 4.10
N LEU A 75 13.10 5.09 3.72
CA LEU A 75 12.17 4.43 4.63
C LEU A 75 12.87 3.78 5.83
N GLU A 76 14.09 3.29 5.63
CA GLU A 76 14.94 2.71 6.67
C GLU A 76 15.44 3.75 7.69
N GLU A 77 15.63 5.01 7.26
CA GLU A 77 15.98 6.12 8.15
C GLU A 77 14.82 6.61 9.03
N LEU A 78 13.56 6.26 8.67
CA LEU A 78 12.37 6.56 9.49
C LEU A 78 12.34 5.80 10.83
N ARG A 79 13.41 5.06 11.14
CA ARG A 79 13.71 4.41 12.41
C ARG A 79 13.52 5.35 13.62
N PRO A 80 13.02 4.84 14.77
CA PRO A 80 13.14 5.52 16.05
C PRO A 80 14.61 5.64 16.48
N PRO A 81 15.09 6.79 17.01
CA PRO A 81 16.47 6.92 17.48
C PRO A 81 16.77 5.86 18.55
N GLU A 82 17.98 5.31 18.47
CA GLU A 82 18.45 4.24 19.34
C GLU A 82 18.41 4.69 20.81
N GLY A 83 17.76 3.91 21.69
CA GLY A 83 17.63 4.23 23.12
C GLY A 83 16.44 5.13 23.48
N ALA A 84 15.58 5.50 22.53
CA ALA A 84 14.31 6.11 22.87
C ALA A 84 13.44 5.14 23.70
N ALA A 85 13.21 5.49 24.97
CA ALA A 85 12.24 4.79 25.82
C ALA A 85 10.89 4.64 25.09
N SER A 86 10.08 3.69 25.53
CA SER A 86 8.74 3.38 25.01
C SER A 86 7.75 4.56 24.95
N SER A 87 8.19 5.77 25.34
CA SER A 87 7.54 7.07 25.24
C SER A 87 7.86 7.88 23.97
N THR A 88 8.63 7.35 23.00
CA THR A 88 8.85 8.07 21.73
C THR A 88 7.53 8.35 21.02
N SER A 89 7.41 9.57 20.49
CA SER A 89 6.15 10.17 20.04
C SER A 89 5.35 9.18 19.21
N THR A 90 4.06 9.09 19.51
CA THR A 90 3.00 8.38 18.79
C THR A 90 3.44 8.11 17.35
N SER A 91 3.67 9.16 16.54
CA SER A 91 4.13 9.15 15.14
C SER A 91 5.21 8.14 14.74
N GLN A 92 6.26 7.88 15.54
CA GLN A 92 7.35 6.97 15.18
C GLN A 92 6.96 5.48 15.24
N LYS A 93 6.08 5.11 16.17
CA LYS A 93 5.52 3.74 16.19
C LYS A 93 4.59 3.49 15.01
N TYR A 94 3.99 4.55 14.45
CA TYR A 94 3.13 4.42 13.27
C TYR A 94 3.97 4.09 12.05
N ALA A 95 5.02 4.85 11.69
CA ALA A 95 5.76 4.62 10.44
C ALA A 95 6.14 3.14 10.20
N THR A 96 6.73 2.48 11.20
CA THR A 96 7.06 1.04 11.16
C THR A 96 5.83 0.13 11.06
N ALA A 97 4.80 0.34 11.89
CA ALA A 97 3.56 -0.46 11.84
C ALA A 97 2.75 -0.23 10.55
N CYS A 98 2.90 0.93 9.92
CA CYS A 98 2.22 1.35 8.70
C CYS A 98 2.76 0.61 7.47
N LEU A 99 4.08 0.43 7.41
CA LEU A 99 4.74 -0.30 6.32
C LEU A 99 4.39 -1.79 6.35
N VAL A 100 4.22 -2.38 7.54
CA VAL A 100 3.75 -3.77 7.70
C VAL A 100 2.30 -3.93 7.21
N ARG A 101 1.43 -2.95 7.46
CA ARG A 101 0.01 -3.01 7.05
C ARG A 101 -0.20 -2.80 5.54
N LEU A 102 0.74 -2.14 4.85
CA LEU A 102 0.73 -2.02 3.38
C LEU A 102 0.88 -3.36 2.65
N ARG A 103 1.27 -4.47 3.32
CA ARG A 103 1.24 -5.84 2.74
C ARG A 103 -0.16 -6.30 2.35
N LEU A 104 -1.16 -5.87 3.09
CA LEU A 104 -2.50 -6.47 3.08
C LEU A 104 -3.25 -6.33 1.73
N PRO A 105 -3.18 -5.21 0.99
CA PRO A 105 -3.85 -5.09 -0.32
C PRO A 105 -3.10 -5.73 -1.50
N VAL A 106 -1.80 -6.05 -1.40
CA VAL A 106 -0.99 -6.50 -2.56
C VAL A 106 -1.28 -7.95 -2.93
N LYS A 107 -1.36 -8.82 -1.93
CA LYS A 107 -1.50 -10.26 -2.12
C LYS A 107 -2.79 -10.66 -2.86
N PRO A 108 -3.97 -10.08 -2.53
CA PRO A 108 -5.19 -10.38 -3.27
C PRO A 108 -5.12 -9.96 -4.76
N LEU A 109 -4.49 -8.82 -5.07
CA LEU A 109 -4.33 -8.35 -6.45
C LEU A 109 -3.40 -9.24 -7.26
N GLN A 110 -2.26 -9.63 -6.68
CA GLN A 110 -1.35 -10.60 -7.31
C GLN A 110 -2.05 -11.94 -7.58
N ASN A 111 -2.87 -12.43 -6.64
CA ASN A 111 -3.62 -13.67 -6.83
C ASN A 111 -4.61 -13.56 -8.00
N MET A 112 -5.38 -12.46 -8.10
CA MET A 112 -6.31 -12.22 -9.22
C MET A 112 -5.61 -12.08 -10.58
N GLN A 113 -4.37 -11.60 -10.58
CA GLN A 113 -3.54 -11.51 -11.78
C GLN A 113 -3.01 -12.89 -12.18
N SER A 114 -2.55 -13.70 -11.23
CA SER A 114 -2.04 -15.05 -11.51
C SER A 114 -3.14 -16.08 -11.80
N ASP A 115 -4.32 -15.90 -11.22
CA ASP A 115 -5.46 -16.81 -11.33
C ASP A 115 -6.71 -16.02 -11.70
N HIS A 116 -7.15 -16.17 -12.95
CA HIS A 116 -8.31 -15.47 -13.49
C HIS A 116 -9.63 -15.95 -12.89
N SER A 117 -9.63 -17.06 -12.15
CA SER A 117 -10.78 -17.55 -11.38
C SER A 117 -10.81 -17.03 -9.95
N SER A 118 -9.73 -16.41 -9.46
CA SER A 118 -9.66 -15.84 -8.13
C SER A 118 -10.42 -14.51 -8.06
N GLU A 119 -11.28 -14.39 -7.05
CA GLU A 119 -11.96 -13.13 -6.71
C GLU A 119 -11.11 -12.29 -5.75
N LEU A 120 -11.43 -10.99 -5.64
CA LEU A 120 -10.76 -10.11 -4.69
C LEU A 120 -11.17 -10.48 -3.26
N HIS A 121 -10.29 -11.17 -2.53
CA HIS A 121 -10.50 -11.45 -1.12
C HIS A 121 -9.84 -10.38 -0.25
N VAL A 122 -10.63 -9.51 0.36
CA VAL A 122 -10.11 -8.56 1.35
C VAL A 122 -9.77 -9.32 2.62
N LEU A 123 -8.51 -9.24 3.07
CA LEU A 123 -7.99 -10.02 4.20
C LEU A 123 -8.83 -9.78 5.47
N ARG A 124 -9.33 -10.86 6.06
CA ARG A 124 -9.92 -10.90 7.41
C ARG A 124 -8.80 -11.17 8.42
N HIS A 125 -8.08 -10.18 8.94
CA HIS A 125 -7.17 -10.41 10.07
C HIS A 125 -7.51 -9.57 11.30
N HIS A 126 -7.54 -10.23 12.46
CA HIS A 126 -7.73 -9.77 13.85
C HIS A 126 -8.35 -8.38 14.05
N HIS A 127 -9.68 -8.29 13.92
CA HIS A 127 -10.40 -7.10 14.35
C HIS A 127 -11.49 -7.41 15.39
N SER A 128 -11.72 -6.44 16.28
CA SER A 128 -12.81 -6.40 17.26
C SER A 128 -14.17 -6.53 16.58
N PHE A 129 -15.18 -7.04 17.29
CA PHE A 129 -16.50 -7.46 16.77
C PHE A 129 -17.17 -6.44 15.81
N ILE A 130 -17.03 -5.13 16.07
CA ILE A 130 -17.62 -4.04 15.26
C ILE A 130 -17.01 -3.94 13.85
N ILE A 131 -15.69 -4.13 13.72
CA ILE A 131 -15.01 -4.06 12.42
C ILE A 131 -15.34 -5.28 11.56
N ARG A 132 -15.62 -6.44 12.17
CA ARG A 132 -16.05 -7.65 11.43
C ARG A 132 -17.36 -7.43 10.68
N SER A 133 -18.28 -6.63 11.23
CA SER A 133 -19.56 -6.30 10.59
C SER A 133 -19.37 -5.38 9.37
N VAL A 134 -18.50 -4.37 9.48
CA VAL A 134 -18.15 -3.48 8.34
C VAL A 134 -17.43 -4.27 7.24
N VAL A 135 -16.48 -5.13 7.62
CA VAL A 135 -15.76 -6.00 6.68
C VAL A 135 -16.72 -6.99 5.98
N SER A 136 -17.74 -7.51 6.67
CA SER A 136 -18.72 -8.41 6.05
C SER A 136 -19.63 -7.71 5.03
N VAL A 137 -19.94 -6.43 5.24
CA VAL A 137 -20.68 -5.62 4.24
C VAL A 137 -19.75 -5.28 3.07
N ALA A 138 -18.50 -4.91 3.36
CA ALA A 138 -17.51 -4.64 2.34
C ALA A 138 -17.23 -5.85 1.45
N ILE A 139 -17.06 -7.06 2.00
CA ILE A 139 -16.87 -8.31 1.23
C ILE A 139 -18.04 -8.58 0.27
N ARG A 140 -19.28 -8.26 0.67
CA ARG A 140 -20.45 -8.40 -0.23
C ARG A 140 -20.50 -7.33 -1.32
N ALA A 141 -19.87 -6.19 -1.08
CA ALA A 141 -19.83 -5.08 -2.01
C ALA A 141 -18.55 -5.09 -2.88
N VAL A 142 -17.60 -6.00 -2.61
CA VAL A 142 -16.43 -6.23 -3.46
C VAL A 142 -16.91 -6.60 -4.86
N PRO A 143 -16.49 -5.85 -5.89
CA PRO A 143 -16.86 -6.16 -7.27
C PRO A 143 -16.30 -7.53 -7.68
N ARG A 144 -17.00 -8.21 -8.58
CA ARG A 144 -16.44 -9.40 -9.26
C ARG A 144 -15.14 -9.03 -9.95
N ARG A 145 -14.23 -9.99 -10.13
CA ARG A 145 -12.95 -9.80 -10.82
C ARG A 145 -13.12 -9.06 -12.14
N THR A 146 -14.12 -9.44 -12.95
CA THR A 146 -14.38 -8.81 -14.25
C THR A 146 -14.70 -7.32 -14.12
N ASP A 147 -15.59 -6.96 -13.18
CA ASP A 147 -15.98 -5.57 -12.93
C ASP A 147 -14.82 -4.78 -12.31
N PHE A 148 -14.04 -5.45 -11.46
CA PHE A 148 -12.84 -4.89 -10.86
C PHE A 148 -11.83 -4.51 -11.94
N TYR A 149 -11.44 -5.47 -12.79
CA TYR A 149 -10.50 -5.26 -13.89
C TYR A 149 -11.00 -4.25 -14.92
N HIS A 150 -12.30 -4.27 -15.24
CA HIS A 150 -12.89 -3.30 -16.17
C HIS A 150 -12.79 -1.86 -15.64
N ARG A 151 -13.07 -1.64 -14.35
CA ARG A 151 -12.90 -0.32 -13.72
C ARG A 151 -11.44 0.08 -13.63
N LEU A 152 -10.56 -0.89 -13.37
CA LEU A 152 -9.15 -0.67 -13.12
C LEU A 152 -8.37 -0.36 -14.42
N SER A 153 -8.72 -1.02 -15.52
CA SER A 153 -8.10 -0.77 -16.83
C SER A 153 -8.55 0.55 -17.46
N GLN A 154 -9.72 1.08 -17.05
CA GLN A 154 -10.32 2.28 -17.61
C GLN A 154 -10.36 2.27 -19.16
N GLY A 155 -10.52 1.09 -19.74
CA GLY A 155 -10.57 0.89 -21.21
C GLY A 155 -9.21 0.67 -21.88
N ALA A 156 -8.13 0.51 -21.13
CA ALA A 156 -6.84 0.09 -21.67
C ALA A 156 -6.90 -1.34 -22.28
N PRO A 157 -6.12 -1.62 -23.34
CA PRO A 157 -5.99 -2.99 -23.86
C PRO A 157 -5.49 -3.96 -22.78
N SER A 158 -6.07 -5.17 -22.71
CA SER A 158 -5.79 -6.13 -21.62
C SER A 158 -4.30 -6.41 -21.46
N ASP A 159 -3.59 -6.69 -22.56
CA ASP A 159 -2.17 -7.05 -22.51
C ASP A 159 -1.31 -5.94 -21.90
N LYS A 160 -1.55 -4.69 -22.32
CA LYS A 160 -0.83 -3.52 -21.79
C LYS A 160 -1.20 -3.28 -20.33
N PHE A 161 -2.48 -3.40 -19.99
CA PHE A 161 -2.96 -3.24 -18.62
C PHE A 161 -2.35 -4.27 -17.67
N ASP A 162 -2.36 -5.54 -18.07
CA ASP A 162 -1.83 -6.64 -17.27
C ASP A 162 -0.31 -6.50 -17.09
N GLU A 163 0.42 -6.05 -18.11
CA GLU A 163 1.85 -5.75 -18.02
C GLU A 163 2.13 -4.62 -17.01
N GLU A 164 1.45 -3.49 -17.13
CA GLU A 164 1.66 -2.33 -16.25
C GLU A 164 1.23 -2.62 -14.80
N LEU A 165 0.09 -3.30 -14.61
CA LEU A 165 -0.34 -3.76 -13.30
C LEU A 165 0.69 -4.73 -12.69
N GLY A 166 1.27 -5.62 -13.49
CA GLY A 166 2.31 -6.56 -13.05
C GLY A 166 3.57 -5.86 -12.58
N LYS A 167 4.07 -4.88 -13.35
CA LYS A 167 5.22 -4.04 -12.96
C LYS A 167 4.94 -3.33 -11.63
N TRP A 168 3.76 -2.72 -11.53
CA TRP A 168 3.35 -1.97 -10.35
C TRP A 168 3.26 -2.86 -9.09
N LEU A 169 2.62 -4.03 -9.19
CA LEU A 169 2.51 -4.99 -8.09
C LEU A 169 3.86 -5.60 -7.70
N SER A 170 4.75 -5.84 -8.67
CA SER A 170 6.10 -6.35 -8.43
C SER A 170 6.95 -5.33 -7.68
N GLY A 171 6.95 -4.06 -8.13
CA GLY A 171 7.69 -2.98 -7.46
C GLY A 171 7.24 -2.80 -6.00
N LEU A 172 5.92 -2.83 -5.77
CA LEU A 172 5.38 -2.75 -4.41
C LEU A 172 5.80 -3.93 -3.54
N ASP A 173 5.77 -5.17 -4.06
CA ASP A 173 6.19 -6.36 -3.34
C ASP A 173 7.68 -6.33 -2.96
N VAL A 174 8.54 -5.83 -3.86
CA VAL A 174 9.99 -5.65 -3.59
C VAL A 174 10.20 -4.70 -2.42
N ILE A 175 9.58 -3.52 -2.45
CA ILE A 175 9.69 -2.52 -1.38
C ILE A 175 9.18 -3.12 -0.06
N VAL A 176 8.00 -3.73 -0.10
CA VAL A 176 7.37 -4.32 1.07
C VAL A 176 8.22 -5.43 1.68
N LYS A 177 8.83 -6.31 0.88
CA LYS A 177 9.73 -7.36 1.36
C LYS A 177 10.97 -6.77 2.02
N ARG A 178 11.65 -5.84 1.35
CA ARG A 178 12.85 -5.18 1.87
C ARG A 178 12.58 -4.54 3.24
N ILE A 179 11.50 -3.76 3.35
CA ILE A 179 11.15 -3.11 4.61
C ILE A 179 10.73 -4.14 5.66
N SER A 180 10.00 -5.19 5.29
CA SER A 180 9.64 -6.26 6.23
C SER A 180 10.87 -6.96 6.81
N GLU A 181 11.88 -7.24 5.98
CA GLU A 181 13.15 -7.84 6.40
C GLU A 181 13.94 -6.90 7.30
N PHE A 182 14.04 -5.62 6.92
CA PHE A 182 14.66 -4.57 7.75
C PHE A 182 14.03 -4.51 9.14
N LEU A 183 12.70 -4.42 9.22
CA LEU A 183 11.98 -4.35 10.50
C LEU A 183 12.11 -5.61 11.35
N SER A 184 12.10 -6.78 10.71
CA SER A 184 12.28 -8.07 11.39
C SER A 184 13.69 -8.21 11.97
N SER A 185 14.71 -7.79 11.21
CA SER A 185 16.12 -7.83 11.64
C SER A 185 16.44 -6.82 12.74
N GLY A 186 15.76 -5.67 12.77
CA GLY A 186 15.95 -4.62 13.77
C GLY A 186 15.20 -4.83 15.09
N GLY A 187 14.48 -5.94 15.26
CA GLY A 187 13.77 -6.27 16.51
C GLY A 187 12.50 -5.46 16.76
N TYR A 188 11.92 -4.82 15.73
CA TYR A 188 10.74 -3.94 15.86
C TYR A 188 9.39 -4.69 15.92
N GLY A 189 9.41 -5.99 16.23
CA GLY A 189 8.25 -6.88 16.31
C GLY A 189 8.19 -7.90 15.18
N ARG A 190 7.39 -8.96 15.35
CA ARG A 190 7.09 -9.91 14.27
C ARG A 190 6.18 -9.24 13.25
N VAL A 191 6.68 -9.15 12.02
CA VAL A 191 5.92 -8.86 10.79
C VAL A 191 5.00 -10.01 10.46
#